data_AF-A0A1H4U6V9-F1
#
_entry.id   AF-A0A1H4U6V9-F1
#
_cell.length_a   1.000
_cell.length_b   1.000
_cell.length_c   1.000
_cell.angle_alpha   90.00
_cell.angle_beta   90.00
_cell.angle_gamma   90.00
#
_symmetry.space_group_name_H-M   'P 1'
#
loop_
_entity.id
_entity.type
_entity.pdbx_description
1 polymer ?
#
loop_
_entity_poly.entity_id
_entity_poly.type
_entity_poly.pdbx_seq_one_letter_code
_entity_poly.pdbx_strand_id
1 'polypeptide(L)'
;MKKFKYNGLEFQPFRQLNKQERNKELRLELVSIGINSYDNASIQYNYDDFYKQAKKVGAQKIDVFLYDGIKVVPCTNELFELKR
;
A
#
# COMPACT_ATOMS: atom_id res chain seq x y z
N MET A 1 10.64 -10.14 -6.95
CA MET A 1 10.44 -10.07 -5.48
C MET A 1 9.30 -10.99 -5.10
N LYS A 2 9.31 -11.57 -3.89
CA LYS A 2 8.25 -12.48 -3.44
C LYS A 2 7.04 -11.69 -2.93
N LYS A 3 5.85 -12.28 -3.00
CA LYS A 3 4.65 -11.74 -2.35
C LYS A 3 4.75 -11.86 -0.83
N PHE A 4 4.04 -11.02 -0.10
CA PHE A 4 3.95 -11.09 1.37
C PHE A 4 2.51 -10.98 1.83
N LYS A 5 2.26 -11.41 3.07
CA LYS A 5 0.94 -11.30 3.70
C LYS A 5 0.92 -10.21 4.76
N TYR A 6 -0.18 -9.47 4.83
CA TYR A 6 -0.47 -8.49 5.87
C TYR A 6 -1.97 -8.56 6.19
N ASN A 7 -2.31 -8.81 7.47
CA ASN A 7 -3.69 -9.00 7.93
C ASN A 7 -4.52 -9.98 7.08
N GLY A 8 -3.91 -11.11 6.71
CA GLY A 8 -4.56 -12.15 5.90
C GLY A 8 -4.58 -11.87 4.39
N LEU A 9 -4.27 -10.65 3.97
CA LEU A 9 -4.27 -10.22 2.58
C LEU A 9 -2.90 -10.36 1.94
N GLU A 10 -2.88 -10.65 0.63
CA GLU A 10 -1.64 -10.87 -0.12
C GLU A 10 -1.27 -9.65 -0.96
N PHE A 11 -0.03 -9.19 -0.80
CA PHE A 11 0.52 -8.04 -1.51
C PHE A 11 1.72 -8.47 -2.35
N GLN A 12 1.75 -7.99 -3.59
CA GLN A 12 2.89 -8.18 -4.48
C GLN A 12 3.61 -6.86 -4.71
N PRO A 13 4.93 -6.79 -4.44
CA PRO A 13 5.71 -5.60 -4.77
C PRO A 13 5.65 -5.30 -6.27
N PHE A 14 5.33 -4.05 -6.64
CA PHE A 14 5.16 -3.65 -8.04
C PHE A 14 6.28 -2.71 -8.50
N ARG A 15 6.36 -1.49 -7.96
CA ARG A 15 7.38 -0.50 -8.34
C ARG A 15 7.52 0.63 -7.32
N GLN A 16 8.55 1.45 -7.51
CA GLN A 16 8.66 2.75 -6.85
C GLN A 16 7.90 3.84 -7.63
N LEU A 17 7.46 4.88 -6.91
CA LEU A 17 6.98 6.12 -7.52
C LEU A 17 8.16 6.86 -8.14
N ASN A 18 7.97 7.35 -9.36
CA ASN A 18 8.93 8.21 -10.03
C ASN A 18 8.91 9.63 -9.42
N LYS A 19 9.89 10.46 -9.80
CA LYS A 19 10.04 11.82 -9.26
C LYS A 19 8.81 12.71 -9.52
N GLN A 20 8.14 12.57 -10.65
CA GLN A 20 6.94 13.35 -10.98
C GLN A 20 5.74 12.92 -10.13
N GLU A 21 5.60 11.63 -9.85
CA GLU A 21 4.54 11.07 -9.01
C GLU A 21 4.73 11.46 -7.53
N ARG A 22 5.97 11.54 -7.04
CA ARG A 22 6.27 11.96 -5.67
C ARG A 22 5.95 13.44 -5.40
N ASN A 23 6.08 14.29 -6.41
CA ASN A 23 5.89 15.74 -6.28
C ASN A 23 4.43 16.17 -6.43
N LYS A 24 3.58 15.33 -7.02
CA LYS A 24 2.13 15.52 -6.97
C LYS A 24 1.71 14.98 -5.61
N GLU A 25 1.62 15.86 -4.59
CA GLU A 25 0.74 15.61 -3.44
C GLU A 25 -0.52 14.98 -4.01
N LEU A 26 -0.85 13.76 -3.58
CA LEU A 26 -1.75 12.82 -4.25
C LEU A 26 -3.12 13.43 -4.59
N ARG A 27 -3.18 14.25 -5.65
CA ARG A 27 -4.37 14.73 -6.37
C ARG A 27 -4.91 13.64 -7.28
N LEU A 28 -4.45 12.41 -7.07
CA LEU A 28 -5.05 11.25 -7.70
C LEU A 28 -6.41 11.07 -7.03
N GLU A 29 -7.42 10.72 -7.81
CA GLU A 29 -8.69 10.24 -7.27
C GLU A 29 -8.45 8.90 -6.59
N LEU A 30 -7.81 8.95 -5.42
CA LEU A 30 -7.47 7.80 -4.63
C LEU A 30 -8.74 7.35 -3.93
N VAL A 31 -9.03 6.06 -4.07
CA VAL A 31 -10.07 5.43 -3.28
C VAL A 31 -9.39 4.69 -2.15
N SER A 32 -9.72 5.05 -0.92
CA SER A 32 -9.32 4.27 0.25
C SER A 32 -9.83 2.85 0.05
N ILE A 33 -8.93 1.87 0.05
CA ILE A 33 -9.39 0.50 0.20
C ILE A 33 -9.75 0.31 1.66
N GLY A 34 -10.70 -0.58 2.00
CA GLY A 34 -11.26 -0.76 3.35
C GLY A 34 -10.28 -1.19 4.46
N ILE A 35 -8.99 -0.95 4.28
CA ILE A 35 -7.87 -1.14 5.19
C ILE A 35 -7.39 0.25 5.62
N ASN A 36 -7.73 0.64 6.84
CA ASN A 36 -7.38 1.94 7.39
C ASN A 36 -7.14 1.87 8.91
N SER A 37 -6.49 2.88 9.46
CA SER A 37 -6.03 2.90 10.85
C SER A 37 -7.07 3.47 11.82
N TYR A 38 -8.33 3.58 11.40
CA TYR A 38 -9.42 4.16 12.19
C TYR A 38 -10.09 3.09 13.07
N ASP A 39 -10.65 3.50 14.22
CA ASP A 39 -11.21 2.56 15.22
C ASP A 39 -12.36 1.67 14.68
N ASN A 40 -13.06 2.13 13.63
CA ASN A 40 -14.18 1.41 13.00
C ASN A 40 -13.78 0.73 11.68
N ALA A 41 -12.49 0.59 11.40
CA ALA A 41 -12.00 -0.13 10.24
C ALA A 41 -12.41 -1.61 10.29
N SER A 42 -12.88 -2.17 9.18
CA SER A 42 -13.08 -3.62 9.08
C SER A 42 -11.75 -4.39 9.12
N ILE A 43 -10.67 -3.75 8.66
CA ILE A 43 -9.30 -4.27 8.71
C ILE A 43 -8.40 -3.19 9.27
N GLN A 44 -7.88 -3.42 10.47
CA GLN A 44 -6.91 -2.49 11.07
C GLN A 44 -5.68 -2.36 10.19
N TYR A 45 -5.20 -1.14 10.04
CA TYR A 45 -4.02 -0.84 9.25
C TYR A 45 -2.97 -0.11 10.08
N ASN A 46 -1.73 -0.53 9.92
CA ASN A 46 -0.57 0.08 10.52
C ASN A 46 0.56 0.09 9.47
N TYR A 47 0.95 1.30 9.08
CA TYR A 47 1.97 1.52 8.05
C TYR A 47 3.31 0.85 8.40
N ASP A 48 3.77 0.96 9.65
CA ASP A 48 5.06 0.41 10.07
C ASP A 48 5.05 -1.12 10.03
N ASP A 49 3.97 -1.77 10.48
CA ASP A 49 3.84 -3.21 10.40
C ASP A 49 3.69 -3.70 8.96
N PHE A 50 2.96 -2.97 8.11
CA PHE A 50 2.91 -3.26 6.68
C PHE A 50 4.32 -3.31 6.06
N TYR A 51 5.14 -2.29 6.30
CA TYR A 51 6.52 -2.24 5.81
C TYR A 51 7.46 -3.22 6.52
N LYS A 52 7.16 -3.61 7.77
CA LYS A 52 7.86 -4.71 8.46
C LYS A 52 7.62 -6.04 7.73
N GLN A 53 6.40 -6.32 7.26
CA GLN A 53 6.13 -7.50 6.43
C GLN A 53 6.77 -7.38 5.05
N ALA A 54 6.69 -6.20 4.42
CA ALA A 54 7.32 -5.95 3.12
C ALA A 54 8.85 -6.15 3.17
N LYS A 55 9.51 -5.71 4.25
CA LYS A 55 10.95 -5.89 4.46
C LYS A 55 11.37 -7.36 4.45
N LYS A 56 10.54 -8.29 4.95
CA LYS A 56 10.83 -9.73 4.97
C LYS A 56 11.01 -10.32 3.55
N VAL A 57 10.45 -9.65 2.54
CA VAL A 57 10.57 -10.05 1.12
C VAL A 57 11.43 -9.08 0.29
N GLY A 58 12.17 -8.19 0.95
CA GLY A 58 13.04 -7.19 0.31
C GLY A 58 12.30 -5.99 -0.29
N ALA A 59 11.04 -5.75 0.11
CA ALA A 59 10.16 -4.73 -0.46
C ALA A 59 10.05 -3.43 0.34
N GLN A 60 11.00 -3.18 1.25
CA GLN A 60 10.97 -2.02 2.15
C GLN A 60 11.11 -0.64 1.46
N LYS A 61 11.50 -0.61 0.18
CA LYS A 61 11.62 0.64 -0.59
C LYS A 61 10.54 0.79 -1.66
N ILE A 62 9.59 -0.15 -1.75
CA ILE A 62 8.57 -0.16 -2.80
C ILE A 62 7.42 0.74 -2.36
N ASP A 63 6.97 1.62 -3.25
CA ASP A 63 5.90 2.56 -2.97
C ASP A 63 4.54 2.06 -3.50
N VAL A 64 4.54 1.23 -4.55
CA VAL A 64 3.34 0.69 -5.21
C VAL A 64 3.32 -0.83 -5.11
N PHE A 65 2.18 -1.38 -4.68
CA PHE A 65 1.94 -2.81 -4.54
C PHE A 65 0.74 -3.23 -5.39
N LEU A 66 0.63 -4.52 -5.70
CA LEU A 66 -0.58 -5.12 -6.24
C LEU A 66 -1.32 -5.86 -5.12
N TYR A 67 -2.61 -5.64 -5.03
CA TYR A 67 -3.56 -6.30 -4.15
C TYR A 67 -4.78 -6.68 -5.00
N ASP A 68 -5.10 -7.97 -5.13
CA ASP A 68 -6.18 -8.48 -5.99
C ASP A 68 -6.20 -7.88 -7.42
N GLY A 69 -5.00 -7.68 -7.99
CA GLY A 69 -4.84 -7.10 -9.34
C GLY A 69 -4.94 -5.58 -9.40
N ILE A 70 -5.29 -4.92 -8.29
CA ILE A 70 -5.38 -3.48 -8.13
C ILE A 70 -4.03 -2.92 -7.67
N LYS A 71 -3.63 -1.77 -8.20
CA LYS A 71 -2.42 -1.07 -7.77
C LYS A 71 -2.74 -0.20 -6.57
N VAL A 72 -2.02 -0.40 -5.47
CA VAL A 72 -2.25 0.30 -4.22
C VAL A 72 -1.00 0.98 -3.69
N VAL A 73 -1.18 2.10 -3.00
CA VAL A 73 -0.13 2.91 -2.37
C VAL A 73 -0.38 2.97 -0.86
N PRO A 74 0.47 2.36 -0.03
CA PRO A 74 0.35 2.44 1.42
C PRO A 74 0.73 3.85 1.89
N CYS A 75 -0.19 4.53 2.55
CA CYS A 75 0.04 5.79 3.25
C CYS A 75 0.02 5.56 4.77
N THR A 76 0.28 6.57 5.59
CA THR A 76 0.37 6.39 7.05
C THR A 76 -0.94 5.91 7.68
N ASN A 77 -2.08 6.35 7.13
CA ASN A 77 -3.39 6.17 7.74
C ASN A 77 -4.26 5.13 7.01
N GLU A 78 -3.98 4.90 5.73
CA GLU A 78 -4.80 4.05 4.88
C GLU A 78 -4.02 3.56 3.66
N LEU A 79 -4.60 2.57 3.00
CA LEU A 79 -4.12 2.06 1.73
C LEU A 79 -5.01 2.60 0.60
N PHE A 80 -4.40 3.15 -0.45
CA PHE A 80 -5.16 3.80 -1.52
C PHE A 80 -5.03 3.07 -2.85
N GLU A 81 -6.14 2.89 -3.56
CA GLU A 81 -6.17 2.45 -4.95
C GLU A 81 -5.74 3.58 -5.89
N LEU A 82 -4.86 3.26 -6.84
CA LEU A 82 -4.55 4.09 -8.00
C LEU A 82 -5.59 3.84 -9.10
N LYS A 83 -6.53 4.78 -9.29
CA LYS A 83 -7.38 4.77 -10.48
C LYS A 83 -6.56 4.99 -11.76
N ARG A 84 -6.99 4.33 -12.84
CA ARG A 84 -6.37 4.41 -14.17
C ARG A 84 -6.81 5.67 -14.91
#